data_AF-A0A1Q6QM62-F1
#
_entry.id   AF-A0A1Q6QM62-F1
#
_cell.length_a   1.000
_cell.length_b   1.000
_cell.length_c   1.000
_cell.angle_alpha   90.00
_cell.angle_beta   90.00
_cell.angle_gamma   90.00
#
_symmetry.space_group_name_H-M   'P 1'
#
loop_
_entity.id
_entity.type
_entity.pdbx_description
1 polymer ?
#
loop_
_entity_poly.entity_id
_entity_poly.type
_entity_poly.pdbx_seq_one_letter_code
_entity_poly.pdbx_strand_id
1 'polypeptide(L)'
;MDKILYHYCNTQKMYGIMSGRQLRMSDITKSNDYNEVYMFFPGIIDAMRDAYYKNPFPFEFDGKTNEIGMSMLFQLAYDYFRIEFDKGGVTNFVICFCEEGDKLSQWRGYADNGRGVSIGFSEQELRQYSEKYKDIIAIEKVKYKTAEEINDIIVAKADSLLNELKNLRKWIIDNFHCNDSKQEKYMLFFFIQMLKIVFMKSLQYKYISFQEENEWRMFFKYPITKETEFIYGEDGGKRVIFDEMVEMLKDKIDFNILDNDIVLYFPLDLSDISAKPIKEVISGPNNRILLKDFQLLCGKYKYDDVAFRYSKISYRE
;
A
#
# COMPACT_ATOMS: atom_id res chain seq x y z
N MET A 1 -6.96 -28.01 6.25
CA MET A 1 -5.57 -27.52 6.36
C MET A 1 -5.62 -26.02 6.25
N ASP A 2 -4.85 -25.32 7.07
CA ASP A 2 -4.70 -23.87 6.94
C ASP A 2 -4.05 -23.52 5.59
N LYS A 3 -4.46 -22.41 4.99
CA LYS A 3 -3.95 -21.98 3.68
C LYS A 3 -2.65 -21.21 3.88
N ILE A 4 -1.66 -21.48 3.03
CA ILE A 4 -0.36 -20.82 3.07
C ILE A 4 -0.30 -19.75 1.96
N LEU A 5 0.17 -18.56 2.33
CA LEU A 5 0.48 -17.46 1.43
C LEU A 5 1.99 -17.27 1.34
N TYR A 6 2.50 -17.01 0.14
CA TYR A 6 3.91 -17.10 -0.16
C TYR A 6 4.53 -15.77 -0.59
N HIS A 7 5.58 -15.34 0.10
CA HIS A 7 6.36 -14.17 -0.29
C HIS A 7 7.60 -14.62 -1.09
N TYR A 8 7.64 -14.27 -2.37
CA TYR A 8 8.80 -14.53 -3.23
C TYR A 8 9.84 -13.43 -3.08
N CYS A 9 11.10 -13.81 -2.88
CA CYS A 9 12.19 -12.86 -2.76
C CYS A 9 13.53 -13.47 -3.15
N ASN A 10 14.53 -12.62 -3.38
CA ASN A 10 15.90 -13.10 -3.57
C ASN A 10 16.51 -13.64 -2.26
N THR A 11 17.62 -14.36 -2.36
CA THR A 11 18.30 -14.99 -1.21
C THR A 11 18.77 -13.97 -0.16
N GLN A 12 19.22 -12.78 -0.58
CA GLN A 12 19.64 -11.72 0.33
C GLN A 12 18.46 -11.19 1.16
N LYS A 13 17.30 -10.97 0.54
CA LYS A 13 16.08 -10.54 1.22
C LYS A 13 15.58 -11.61 2.20
N MET A 14 15.60 -12.89 1.82
CA MET A 14 15.29 -13.99 2.74
C MET A 14 16.21 -13.97 3.96
N TYR A 15 17.52 -13.85 3.77
CA TYR A 15 18.46 -13.74 4.88
C TYR A 15 18.13 -12.54 5.77
N GLY A 16 17.80 -11.38 5.20
CA GLY A 16 17.38 -10.18 5.94
C GLY A 16 16.10 -10.41 6.77
N ILE A 17 15.09 -11.06 6.18
CA ILE A 17 13.83 -11.40 6.86
C ILE A 17 14.08 -12.33 8.04
N MET A 18 14.86 -13.41 7.84
CA MET A 18 15.11 -14.40 8.88
C MET A 18 16.05 -13.87 9.97
N SER A 19 17.13 -13.20 9.59
CA SER A 19 18.10 -12.67 10.57
C SER A 19 17.54 -11.49 11.37
N GLY A 20 16.78 -10.60 10.74
CA GLY A 20 16.14 -9.45 11.38
C GLY A 20 14.78 -9.78 12.01
N ARG A 21 14.25 -10.98 11.81
CA ARG A 21 12.92 -11.41 12.26
C ARG A 21 11.78 -10.45 11.86
N GLN A 22 11.86 -9.90 10.66
CA GLN A 22 10.91 -8.89 10.19
C GLN A 22 10.54 -9.09 8.73
N LEU A 23 9.26 -8.90 8.41
CA LEU A 23 8.81 -8.65 7.04
C LEU A 23 8.93 -7.17 6.72
N ARG A 24 9.24 -6.85 5.46
CA ARG A 24 9.41 -5.47 5.00
C ARG A 24 8.22 -5.07 4.14
N MET A 25 7.31 -4.28 4.70
CA MET A 25 6.25 -3.65 3.94
C MET A 25 6.86 -2.49 3.17
N SER A 26 7.14 -2.68 1.88
CA SER A 26 7.90 -1.75 1.06
C SER A 26 7.01 -0.68 0.45
N ASP A 27 7.58 0.49 0.16
CA ASP A 27 6.89 1.57 -0.51
C ASP A 27 6.31 1.14 -1.86
N ILE A 28 4.98 1.21 -2.00
CA ILE A 28 4.27 0.77 -3.21
C ILE A 28 4.65 1.57 -4.46
N THR A 29 5.11 2.82 -4.31
CA THR A 29 5.57 3.64 -5.44
C THR A 29 6.83 3.09 -6.11
N LYS A 30 7.51 2.14 -5.45
CA LYS A 30 8.68 1.41 -5.96
C LYS A 30 8.34 0.00 -6.44
N SER A 31 7.05 -0.34 -6.57
CA SER A 31 6.58 -1.61 -7.12
C SER A 31 6.94 -1.75 -8.60
N ASN A 32 7.01 -2.99 -9.08
CA ASN A 32 7.18 -3.30 -10.51
C ASN A 32 5.97 -2.87 -11.35
N ASP A 33 4.78 -2.84 -10.76
CA ASP A 33 3.58 -2.28 -11.39
C ASP A 33 3.39 -0.84 -10.95
N TYR A 34 4.05 0.06 -11.68
CA TYR A 34 4.01 1.49 -11.39
C TYR A 34 2.61 2.10 -11.57
N ASN A 35 1.69 1.46 -12.29
CA ASN A 35 0.37 2.03 -12.59
C ASN A 35 -0.63 1.90 -11.44
N GLU A 36 -0.40 1.00 -10.47
CA GLU A 36 -1.42 0.69 -9.43
C GLU A 36 -1.70 1.86 -8.50
N VAL A 37 -0.64 2.60 -8.16
CA VAL A 37 -0.75 3.80 -7.31
C VAL A 37 -1.47 4.94 -8.05
N TYR A 38 -1.39 4.94 -9.38
CA TYR A 38 -1.98 5.96 -10.25
C TYR A 38 -3.34 5.53 -10.81
N MET A 39 -3.83 4.33 -10.49
CA MET A 39 -4.97 3.74 -11.19
C MET A 39 -6.22 4.63 -11.20
N PHE A 40 -6.42 5.46 -10.18
CA PHE A 40 -7.53 6.39 -10.08
C PHE A 40 -7.17 7.85 -10.44
N PHE A 41 -5.89 8.17 -10.60
CA PHE A 41 -5.41 9.51 -10.95
C PHE A 41 -4.98 9.57 -12.43
N PRO A 42 -5.44 10.54 -13.22
CA PRO A 42 -6.28 11.69 -12.84
C PRO A 42 -7.79 11.43 -12.90
N GLY A 43 -8.20 10.24 -13.36
CA GLY A 43 -9.58 9.92 -13.74
C GLY A 43 -10.65 10.26 -12.70
N ILE A 44 -10.35 10.16 -11.39
CA ILE A 44 -11.29 10.54 -10.33
C ILE A 44 -11.63 12.03 -10.37
N ILE A 45 -10.65 12.90 -10.63
CA ILE A 45 -10.85 14.35 -10.66
C ILE A 45 -11.61 14.74 -11.93
N ASP A 46 -11.30 14.10 -13.05
CA ASP A 46 -12.03 14.31 -14.31
C ASP A 46 -13.48 13.85 -14.20
N ALA A 47 -13.73 12.66 -13.63
CA ALA A 47 -15.08 12.16 -13.40
C ALA A 47 -15.88 13.04 -12.42
N MET A 48 -15.24 13.58 -11.37
CA MET A 48 -15.88 14.55 -10.46
C MET A 48 -16.24 15.85 -11.19
N ARG A 49 -15.40 16.31 -12.12
CA ARG A 49 -15.67 17.49 -12.94
C ARG A 49 -16.88 17.28 -13.83
N ASP A 50 -16.90 16.17 -14.55
CA ASP A 50 -17.99 15.83 -15.47
C ASP A 50 -19.33 15.66 -14.72
N ALA A 51 -19.31 14.96 -13.58
CA ALA A 51 -20.50 14.77 -12.76
C ALA A 51 -21.03 16.09 -12.16
N TYR A 52 -20.15 16.99 -11.72
CA TYR A 52 -20.55 18.32 -11.24
C TYR A 52 -21.15 19.18 -12.36
N TYR A 53 -20.53 19.22 -13.55
CA TYR A 53 -21.07 19.99 -14.69
C TYR A 53 -22.40 19.44 -15.22
N LYS A 54 -22.62 18.13 -15.11
CA LYS A 54 -23.90 17.52 -15.45
C LYS A 54 -25.01 17.88 -14.46
N ASN A 55 -24.70 17.94 -13.17
CA ASN A 55 -25.66 18.20 -12.10
C ASN A 55 -25.10 19.20 -11.07
N PRO A 56 -24.99 20.50 -11.41
CA PRO A 56 -24.33 21.48 -10.56
C PRO A 56 -25.12 21.72 -9.27
N PHE A 57 -24.38 21.96 -8.19
CA PHE A 57 -24.92 22.45 -6.93
C PHE A 57 -24.19 23.74 -6.50
N PRO A 58 -24.84 24.59 -5.66
CA PRO A 58 -24.21 25.79 -5.14
C PRO A 58 -22.88 25.48 -4.46
N PHE A 59 -21.82 26.10 -4.93
CA PHE A 59 -20.48 25.92 -4.41
C PHE A 59 -19.75 27.25 -4.40
N GLU A 60 -18.86 27.44 -3.43
CA GLU A 60 -17.99 28.61 -3.36
C GLU A 60 -16.60 28.14 -2.95
N PHE A 61 -15.57 28.74 -3.53
CA PHE A 61 -14.17 28.57 -3.15
C PHE A 61 -13.37 29.81 -3.57
N ASP A 62 -12.59 30.35 -2.64
CA ASP A 62 -11.73 31.54 -2.86
C ASP A 62 -12.47 32.73 -3.52
N GLY A 63 -13.69 33.02 -3.06
CA GLY A 63 -14.55 34.09 -3.57
C GLY A 63 -15.09 33.87 -4.99
N LYS A 64 -14.92 32.67 -5.56
CA LYS A 64 -15.54 32.25 -6.83
C LYS A 64 -16.67 31.27 -6.57
N THR A 65 -17.72 31.38 -7.36
CA THR A 65 -18.93 30.56 -7.20
C THR A 65 -19.06 29.51 -8.29
N ASN A 66 -19.76 28.42 -7.95
CA ASN A 66 -20.18 27.33 -8.82
C ASN A 66 -19.03 26.76 -9.66
N GLU A 67 -19.19 26.68 -10.98
CA GLU A 67 -18.23 26.08 -11.92
C GLU A 67 -16.82 26.67 -11.79
N ILE A 68 -16.70 27.98 -11.60
CA ILE A 68 -15.39 28.64 -11.48
C ILE A 68 -14.71 28.23 -10.16
N GLY A 69 -15.43 28.30 -9.04
CA GLY A 69 -14.90 27.89 -7.75
C GLY A 69 -14.54 26.40 -7.70
N MET A 70 -15.40 25.55 -8.28
CA MET A 70 -15.16 24.10 -8.34
C MET A 70 -13.96 23.77 -9.23
N SER A 71 -13.86 24.41 -10.40
CA SER A 71 -12.71 24.24 -11.31
C SER A 71 -11.40 24.66 -10.64
N MET A 72 -11.39 25.75 -9.88
CA MET A 72 -10.21 26.16 -9.10
C MET A 72 -9.83 25.13 -8.04
N LEU A 73 -10.79 24.62 -7.25
CA LEU A 73 -10.51 23.58 -6.25
C LEU A 73 -9.93 22.31 -6.90
N PHE A 74 -10.53 21.85 -8.00
CA PHE A 74 -10.07 20.66 -8.72
C PHE A 74 -8.69 20.86 -9.34
N GLN A 75 -8.41 22.03 -9.90
CA GLN A 75 -7.10 22.34 -10.45
C GLN A 75 -6.02 22.33 -9.37
N LEU A 76 -6.27 22.95 -8.21
CA LEU A 76 -5.34 22.93 -7.08
C LEU A 76 -5.09 21.50 -6.57
N ALA A 77 -6.14 20.68 -6.45
CA ALA A 77 -5.98 19.29 -6.06
C ALA A 77 -5.20 18.49 -7.11
N TYR A 78 -5.50 18.67 -8.39
CA TYR A 78 -4.77 18.03 -9.49
C TYR A 78 -3.29 18.37 -9.45
N ASP A 79 -2.94 19.66 -9.32
CA ASP A 79 -1.56 20.12 -9.28
C ASP A 79 -0.82 19.59 -8.04
N TYR A 80 -1.49 19.56 -6.89
CA TYR A 80 -0.97 18.92 -5.68
C TYR A 80 -0.61 17.46 -5.93
N PHE A 81 -1.56 16.64 -6.41
CA PHE A 81 -1.33 15.21 -6.59
C PHE A 81 -0.31 14.91 -7.70
N ARG A 82 -0.31 15.67 -8.79
CA ARG A 82 0.72 15.55 -9.83
C ARG A 82 2.12 15.70 -9.23
N ILE A 83 2.34 16.76 -8.45
CA ILE A 83 3.64 17.01 -7.80
C ILE A 83 3.98 15.91 -6.79
N GLU A 84 3.01 15.50 -5.96
CA GLU A 84 3.26 14.50 -4.94
C GLU A 84 3.51 13.12 -5.53
N PHE A 85 2.84 12.74 -6.62
CA PHE A 85 3.14 11.49 -7.28
C PHE A 85 4.52 11.51 -7.96
N ASP A 86 4.85 12.60 -8.67
CA ASP A 86 6.17 12.78 -9.31
C ASP A 86 7.31 12.71 -8.29
N LYS A 87 7.09 13.23 -7.07
CA LYS A 87 8.06 13.22 -5.96
C LYS A 87 7.95 12.00 -5.04
N GLY A 88 6.94 11.16 -5.21
CA GLY A 88 6.65 10.02 -4.34
C GLY A 88 6.18 10.39 -2.92
N GLY A 89 5.52 11.53 -2.74
CA GLY A 89 4.97 12.02 -1.47
C GLY A 89 3.64 11.38 -1.03
N VAL A 90 2.87 10.83 -1.97
CA VAL A 90 1.73 9.94 -1.67
C VAL A 90 2.20 8.49 -1.75
N THR A 91 2.17 7.78 -0.62
CA THR A 91 2.63 6.38 -0.55
C THR A 91 1.78 5.54 0.40
N ASN A 92 2.04 4.24 0.34
CA ASN A 92 1.64 3.22 1.29
C ASN A 92 2.78 2.20 1.41
N PHE A 93 2.85 1.51 2.55
CA PHE A 93 3.75 0.38 2.73
C PHE A 93 2.98 -0.91 2.52
N VAL A 94 3.44 -1.73 1.58
CA VAL A 94 2.75 -2.94 1.15
C VAL A 94 3.69 -4.13 1.21
N ILE A 95 3.18 -5.27 1.64
CA ILE A 95 3.81 -6.57 1.39
C ILE A 95 2.84 -7.49 0.64
N CYS A 96 3.38 -8.15 -0.38
CA CYS A 96 2.62 -8.98 -1.29
C CYS A 96 2.93 -10.46 -1.08
N PHE A 97 1.90 -11.29 -1.23
CA PHE A 97 1.98 -12.74 -1.16
C PHE A 97 1.24 -13.37 -2.35
N CYS A 98 1.66 -14.55 -2.77
CA CYS A 98 1.01 -15.37 -3.79
C CYS A 98 0.33 -16.59 -3.12
N GLU A 99 -0.78 -17.07 -3.66
CA GLU A 99 -1.40 -18.33 -3.19
C GLU A 99 -0.60 -19.59 -3.56
N GLU A 100 0.31 -19.49 -4.54
CA GLU A 100 1.12 -20.61 -5.04
C GLU A 100 2.60 -20.42 -4.69
N GLY A 101 3.18 -21.34 -3.93
CA GLY A 101 4.58 -21.26 -3.49
C GLY A 101 5.63 -21.72 -4.50
N ASP A 102 5.21 -22.33 -5.62
CA ASP A 102 6.11 -22.81 -6.66
C ASP A 102 5.57 -22.47 -8.06
N LYS A 103 5.68 -21.19 -8.45
CA LYS A 103 5.09 -20.63 -9.67
C LYS A 103 6.13 -19.97 -10.57
N LEU A 104 6.18 -20.37 -11.84
CA LEU A 104 7.22 -19.93 -12.79
C LEU A 104 7.26 -18.40 -13.00
N SER A 105 6.11 -17.74 -13.13
CA SER A 105 6.05 -16.29 -13.29
C SER A 105 6.61 -15.56 -12.06
N GLN A 106 6.34 -16.07 -10.86
CA GLN A 106 6.83 -15.51 -9.60
C GLN A 106 8.34 -15.74 -9.42
N TRP A 107 8.85 -16.91 -9.81
CA TRP A 107 10.29 -17.17 -9.82
C TRP A 107 11.06 -16.17 -10.69
N ARG A 108 10.52 -15.87 -11.88
CA ARG A 108 11.10 -14.90 -12.82
C ARG A 108 10.98 -13.46 -12.31
N GLY A 109 9.78 -13.05 -11.92
CA GLY A 109 9.48 -11.66 -11.58
C GLY A 109 10.05 -11.19 -10.24
N TYR A 110 10.07 -12.07 -9.22
CA TYR A 110 10.26 -11.64 -7.82
C TYR A 110 11.36 -12.38 -7.05
N ALA A 111 11.83 -13.51 -7.57
CA ALA A 111 12.84 -14.34 -6.90
C ALA A 111 14.08 -14.57 -7.77
N ASP A 112 14.60 -13.49 -8.35
CA ASP A 112 15.89 -13.44 -9.05
C ASP A 112 16.04 -14.55 -10.10
N ASN A 113 15.08 -14.64 -11.03
CA ASN A 113 15.02 -15.69 -12.06
C ASN A 113 15.18 -17.11 -11.51
N GLY A 114 14.54 -17.38 -10.37
CA GLY A 114 14.57 -18.68 -9.70
C GLY A 114 15.81 -18.94 -8.85
N ARG A 115 16.73 -17.97 -8.70
CA ARG A 115 17.86 -18.05 -7.75
C ARG A 115 17.46 -17.63 -6.32
N GLY A 116 16.26 -17.12 -6.12
CA GLY A 116 15.69 -16.76 -4.83
C GLY A 116 14.92 -17.90 -4.16
N VAL A 117 13.98 -17.53 -3.29
CA VAL A 117 13.12 -18.44 -2.54
C VAL A 117 11.69 -17.90 -2.44
N SER A 118 10.80 -18.76 -1.98
CA SER A 118 9.42 -18.44 -1.62
C SER A 118 9.19 -18.83 -0.16
N ILE A 119 8.74 -17.88 0.66
CA ILE A 119 8.58 -18.04 2.12
C ILE A 119 7.07 -18.13 2.42
N GLY A 120 6.63 -19.24 3.01
CA GLY A 120 5.23 -19.52 3.31
C GLY A 120 4.82 -19.06 4.70
N PHE A 121 3.68 -18.38 4.78
CA PHE A 121 3.03 -17.87 5.98
C PHE A 121 1.60 -18.37 6.08
N SER A 122 1.10 -18.58 7.29
CA SER A 122 -0.31 -18.92 7.53
C SER A 122 -1.22 -17.75 7.15
N GLU A 123 -2.22 -17.98 6.28
CA GLU A 123 -3.25 -16.98 5.98
C GLU A 123 -4.00 -16.61 7.26
N GLN A 124 -4.32 -17.59 8.10
CA GLN A 124 -5.03 -17.38 9.35
C GLN A 124 -4.26 -16.46 10.32
N GLU A 125 -2.96 -16.70 10.52
CA GLU A 125 -2.14 -15.89 11.43
C GLU A 125 -1.95 -14.46 10.89
N LEU A 126 -1.77 -14.30 9.57
CA LEU A 126 -1.70 -12.97 8.95
C LEU A 126 -3.01 -12.19 9.12
N ARG A 127 -4.17 -12.87 9.02
CA ARG A 127 -5.48 -12.27 9.28
C ARG A 127 -5.65 -11.88 10.73
N GLN A 128 -5.21 -12.72 11.67
CA GLN A 128 -5.25 -12.41 13.10
C GLN A 128 -4.42 -11.17 13.44
N TYR A 129 -3.22 -11.06 12.84
CA TYR A 129 -2.41 -9.84 12.93
C TYR A 129 -3.16 -8.62 12.38
N SER A 130 -3.74 -8.73 11.18
CA SER A 130 -4.53 -7.63 10.60
C SER A 130 -5.74 -7.26 11.46
N GLU A 131 -6.41 -8.21 12.11
CA GLU A 131 -7.57 -7.95 12.96
C GLU A 131 -7.17 -7.23 14.26
N LYS A 132 -5.98 -7.53 14.82
CA LYS A 132 -5.43 -6.79 15.97
C LYS A 132 -5.28 -5.29 15.66
N TYR A 133 -4.98 -4.96 14.41
CA TYR A 133 -4.82 -3.59 13.93
C TYR A 133 -5.88 -3.22 12.88
N LYS A 134 -7.11 -3.73 13.04
CA LYS A 134 -8.16 -3.67 11.99
C LYS A 134 -8.47 -2.26 11.50
N ASP A 135 -8.25 -1.22 12.29
CA ASP A 135 -8.54 0.15 11.89
C ASP A 135 -7.42 0.73 11.01
N ILE A 136 -6.21 0.17 11.06
CA ILE A 136 -5.01 0.72 10.42
C ILE A 136 -4.45 -0.19 9.33
N ILE A 137 -4.48 -1.51 9.51
CA ILE A 137 -3.90 -2.49 8.59
C ILE A 137 -5.00 -3.37 8.00
N ALA A 138 -4.89 -3.67 6.70
CA ALA A 138 -5.71 -4.65 6.02
C ALA A 138 -4.83 -5.75 5.42
N ILE A 139 -5.34 -6.98 5.34
CA ILE A 139 -4.86 -8.02 4.44
C ILE A 139 -6.00 -8.49 3.53
N GLU A 140 -5.82 -8.30 2.22
CA GLU A 140 -6.88 -8.52 1.24
C GLU A 140 -6.37 -9.28 0.02
N LYS A 141 -7.25 -10.07 -0.59
CA LYS A 141 -7.00 -10.65 -1.91
C LYS A 141 -7.16 -9.56 -2.97
N VAL A 142 -6.19 -9.45 -3.87
CA VAL A 142 -6.23 -8.48 -4.97
C VAL A 142 -7.39 -8.81 -5.92
N LYS A 143 -8.14 -7.78 -6.30
CA LYS A 143 -9.27 -7.84 -7.23
C LYS A 143 -8.82 -7.43 -8.61
N TYR A 144 -8.77 -8.38 -9.52
CA TYR A 144 -8.39 -8.14 -10.90
C TYR A 144 -9.54 -7.57 -11.70
N LYS A 145 -9.29 -6.47 -12.42
CA LYS A 145 -10.32 -5.69 -13.13
C LYS A 145 -9.91 -5.30 -14.53
N THR A 146 -10.89 -5.21 -15.43
CA THR A 146 -10.69 -4.60 -16.76
C THR A 146 -10.63 -3.08 -16.64
N ALA A 147 -10.15 -2.40 -17.68
CA ALA A 147 -10.13 -0.93 -17.72
C ALA A 147 -11.54 -0.32 -17.60
N GLU A 148 -12.55 -0.98 -18.19
CA GLU A 148 -13.95 -0.55 -18.10
C GLU A 148 -14.48 -0.66 -16.67
N GLU A 149 -14.25 -1.79 -15.98
CA GLU A 149 -14.67 -1.95 -14.59
C GLU A 149 -13.95 -0.96 -13.65
N ILE A 150 -12.66 -0.65 -13.91
CA ILE A 150 -11.94 0.39 -13.17
C ILE A 150 -12.58 1.76 -13.41
N ASN A 151 -12.95 2.09 -14.64
CA ASN A 151 -13.62 3.35 -14.96
C ASN A 151 -14.98 3.47 -14.24
N ASP A 152 -15.77 2.40 -14.20
CA ASP A 152 -17.04 2.38 -13.46
C ASP A 152 -16.84 2.62 -11.96
N ILE A 153 -15.79 2.00 -11.39
CA ILE A 153 -15.40 2.24 -9.99
C ILE A 153 -15.02 3.71 -9.79
N ILE A 154 -14.23 4.30 -10.69
CA ILE A 154 -13.82 5.70 -10.63
C ILE A 154 -15.05 6.61 -10.65
N VAL A 155 -15.98 6.42 -11.59
CA VAL A 155 -17.21 7.21 -11.69
C VAL A 155 -18.04 7.12 -10.40
N ALA A 156 -18.26 5.91 -9.90
CA ALA A 156 -19.02 5.71 -8.66
C ALA A 156 -18.33 6.37 -7.43
N LYS A 157 -17.00 6.35 -7.36
CA LYS A 157 -16.25 7.03 -6.30
C LYS A 157 -16.28 8.55 -6.45
N ALA A 158 -16.23 9.07 -7.67
CA ALA A 158 -16.34 10.49 -7.96
C ALA A 158 -17.69 11.05 -7.49
N ASP A 159 -18.79 10.34 -7.78
CA ASP A 159 -20.13 10.72 -7.32
C ASP A 159 -20.23 10.74 -5.78
N SER A 160 -19.65 9.74 -5.11
CA SER A 160 -19.59 9.72 -3.63
C SER A 160 -18.81 10.91 -3.08
N LEU A 161 -17.63 11.21 -3.64
CA LEU A 161 -16.79 12.31 -3.22
C LEU A 161 -17.45 13.67 -3.44
N LEU A 162 -18.16 13.86 -4.57
CA LEU A 162 -18.92 15.09 -4.81
C LEU A 162 -20.04 15.30 -3.78
N ASN A 163 -20.75 14.23 -3.42
CA ASN A 163 -21.79 14.28 -2.40
C ASN A 163 -21.23 14.65 -1.02
N GLU A 164 -20.06 14.14 -0.66
CA GLU A 164 -19.34 14.52 0.56
C GLU A 164 -18.88 15.98 0.49
N LEU A 165 -18.28 16.39 -0.64
CA LEU A 165 -17.78 17.75 -0.88
C LEU A 165 -18.88 18.82 -0.76
N LYS A 166 -20.11 18.50 -1.20
CA LYS A 166 -21.28 19.39 -1.10
C LYS A 166 -21.54 19.88 0.32
N ASN A 167 -21.29 19.04 1.33
CA ASN A 167 -21.56 19.36 2.73
C ASN A 167 -20.31 19.83 3.49
N LEU A 168 -19.12 19.70 2.88
CA LEU A 168 -17.84 19.97 3.53
C LEU A 168 -17.74 21.42 4.04
N ARG A 169 -18.10 22.42 3.21
CA ARG A 169 -18.01 23.84 3.59
C ARG A 169 -18.84 24.15 4.82
N LYS A 170 -20.09 23.68 4.84
CA LYS A 170 -20.98 23.84 5.99
C LYS A 170 -20.38 23.18 7.24
N TRP A 171 -19.90 21.94 7.11
CA TRP A 171 -19.27 21.24 8.22
C TRP A 171 -18.04 21.98 8.76
N ILE A 172 -17.19 22.58 7.91
CA ILE A 172 -16.03 23.37 8.35
C ILE A 172 -16.48 24.60 9.14
N ILE A 173 -17.49 25.33 8.66
CA ILE A 173 -18.03 26.53 9.32
C ILE A 173 -18.60 26.16 10.69
N ASP A 174 -19.35 25.06 10.76
CA ASP A 174 -20.02 24.59 11.98
C ASP A 174 -19.03 24.10 13.05
N ASN A 175 -17.84 23.58 12.66
CA ASN A 175 -16.89 22.93 13.59
C ASN A 175 -15.63 23.75 13.93
N PHE A 176 -15.12 24.61 13.03
CA PHE A 176 -13.82 25.27 13.23
C PHE A 176 -13.89 26.78 13.52
N HIS A 177 -15.07 27.41 13.39
CA HIS A 177 -15.30 28.83 13.68
C HIS A 177 -14.15 29.76 13.27
N CYS A 178 -13.77 29.72 11.99
CA CYS A 178 -12.59 30.42 11.46
C CYS A 178 -12.97 31.44 10.36
N ASN A 179 -12.04 32.35 10.03
CA ASN A 179 -12.25 33.33 8.97
C ASN A 179 -12.21 32.69 7.57
N ASP A 180 -12.71 33.41 6.56
CA ASP A 180 -12.86 32.88 5.19
C ASP A 180 -11.54 32.33 4.63
N SER A 181 -10.43 33.06 4.80
CA SER A 181 -9.11 32.58 4.34
C SER A 181 -8.68 31.24 4.97
N LYS A 182 -8.99 31.01 6.26
CA LYS A 182 -8.75 29.70 6.90
C LYS A 182 -9.75 28.65 6.43
N GLN A 183 -11.01 29.00 6.20
CA GLN A 183 -12.02 28.08 5.67
C GLN A 183 -11.58 27.52 4.31
N GLU A 184 -11.08 28.36 3.39
CA GLU A 184 -10.62 27.90 2.08
C GLU A 184 -9.41 26.96 2.17
N LYS A 185 -8.49 27.22 3.10
CA LYS A 185 -7.36 26.31 3.38
C LYS A 185 -7.84 24.96 3.91
N TYR A 186 -8.83 24.97 4.82
CA TYR A 186 -9.43 23.73 5.31
C TYR A 186 -10.20 22.98 4.23
N MET A 187 -10.93 23.68 3.36
CA MET A 187 -11.61 23.09 2.20
C MET A 187 -10.64 22.30 1.34
N LEU A 188 -9.54 22.94 0.91
CA LEU A 188 -8.52 22.27 0.10
C LEU A 188 -7.86 21.11 0.87
N PHE A 189 -7.50 21.33 2.14
CA PHE A 189 -6.88 20.30 2.97
C PHE A 189 -7.77 19.06 3.08
N PHE A 190 -9.02 19.20 3.53
CA PHE A 190 -9.93 18.07 3.69
C PHE A 190 -10.24 17.39 2.36
N PHE A 191 -10.38 18.16 1.28
CA PHE A 191 -10.58 17.60 -0.05
C PHE A 191 -9.38 16.75 -0.50
N ILE A 192 -8.15 17.21 -0.27
CA ILE A 192 -6.93 16.42 -0.50
C ILE A 192 -6.94 15.14 0.34
N GLN A 193 -7.33 15.19 1.61
CA GLN A 193 -7.38 13.99 2.46
C GLN A 193 -8.42 12.97 1.96
N MET A 194 -9.61 13.44 1.55
CA MET A 194 -10.63 12.58 0.95
C MET A 194 -10.11 11.87 -0.31
N LEU A 195 -9.43 12.61 -1.20
CA LEU A 195 -8.81 12.05 -2.40
C LEU A 195 -7.71 11.05 -2.07
N LYS A 196 -6.82 11.33 -1.11
CA LYS A 196 -5.78 10.39 -0.68
C LYS A 196 -6.39 9.06 -0.19
N ILE A 197 -7.47 9.12 0.60
CA ILE A 197 -8.17 7.90 1.06
C ILE A 197 -8.72 7.10 -0.13
N VAL A 198 -9.29 7.77 -1.13
CA VAL A 198 -9.79 7.09 -2.35
C VAL A 198 -8.65 6.49 -3.17
N PHE A 199 -7.52 7.19 -3.33
CA PHE A 199 -6.34 6.66 -3.99
C PHE A 199 -5.78 5.44 -3.28
N MET A 200 -5.71 5.42 -1.95
CA MET A 200 -5.26 4.21 -1.23
C MET A 200 -6.18 3.01 -1.41
N LYS A 201 -7.48 3.24 -1.69
CA LYS A 201 -8.40 2.15 -2.04
C LYS A 201 -8.09 1.52 -3.40
N SER A 202 -7.26 2.14 -4.26
CA SER A 202 -6.81 1.53 -5.51
C SER A 202 -5.96 0.28 -5.26
N LEU A 203 -5.26 0.21 -4.12
CA LEU A 203 -4.32 -0.88 -3.78
C LEU A 203 -4.95 -2.26 -3.72
N GLN A 204 -6.28 -2.35 -3.57
CA GLN A 204 -7.00 -3.62 -3.61
C GLN A 204 -7.23 -4.13 -5.04
N TYR A 205 -6.93 -3.32 -6.06
CA TYR A 205 -7.18 -3.62 -7.46
C TYR A 205 -5.88 -3.77 -8.25
N LYS A 206 -5.98 -4.54 -9.33
CA LYS A 206 -4.92 -4.69 -10.33
C LYS A 206 -5.56 -4.93 -11.69
N TYR A 207 -4.86 -4.63 -12.78
CA TYR A 207 -5.35 -4.97 -14.10
C TYR A 207 -5.44 -6.49 -14.29
N ILE A 208 -6.46 -6.94 -15.03
CA ILE A 208 -6.72 -8.36 -15.29
C ILE A 208 -5.54 -9.12 -15.92
N SER A 209 -4.63 -8.41 -16.60
CA SER A 209 -3.40 -8.98 -17.17
C SER A 209 -2.43 -9.54 -16.14
N PHE A 210 -2.58 -9.20 -14.85
CA PHE A 210 -1.73 -9.70 -13.76
C PHE A 210 -2.42 -10.81 -12.93
N GLN A 211 -3.57 -11.32 -13.38
CA GLN A 211 -4.32 -12.32 -12.62
C GLN A 211 -3.51 -13.60 -12.32
N GLU A 212 -2.45 -13.90 -13.10
CA GLU A 212 -1.58 -15.02 -12.75
C GLU A 212 -0.85 -14.83 -11.42
N GLU A 213 -0.79 -13.64 -10.84
CA GLU A 213 -0.07 -13.44 -9.59
C GLU A 213 -0.82 -14.04 -8.39
N ASN A 214 -2.14 -14.25 -8.47
CA ASN A 214 -2.97 -14.73 -7.36
C ASN A 214 -2.63 -14.00 -6.04
N GLU A 215 -2.44 -12.69 -6.15
CA GLU A 215 -1.86 -11.82 -5.16
C GLU A 215 -2.78 -11.54 -3.95
N TRP A 216 -2.18 -11.51 -2.78
CA TRP A 216 -2.70 -10.98 -1.52
C TRP A 216 -1.79 -9.85 -1.05
N ARG A 217 -2.38 -8.78 -0.53
CA ARG A 217 -1.64 -7.61 -0.03
C ARG A 217 -1.97 -7.36 1.42
N MET A 218 -0.94 -7.12 2.22
CA MET A 218 -1.08 -6.45 3.50
C MET A 218 -0.59 -5.01 3.38
N PHE A 219 -1.39 -4.05 3.80
CA PHE A 219 -1.15 -2.61 3.60
C PHE A 219 -1.87 -1.74 4.63
N PHE A 220 -1.49 -0.47 4.73
CA PHE A 220 -2.17 0.50 5.60
C PHE A 220 -3.47 1.01 4.95
N LYS A 221 -4.57 1.07 5.70
CA LYS A 221 -5.88 1.54 5.22
C LYS A 221 -5.90 3.03 4.87
N TYR A 222 -4.95 3.78 5.40
CA TYR A 222 -4.81 5.22 5.24
C TYR A 222 -3.51 5.59 4.53
N PRO A 223 -3.47 6.74 3.84
CA PRO A 223 -2.27 7.22 3.16
C PRO A 223 -1.17 7.54 4.15
N ILE A 224 0.07 7.25 3.77
CA ILE A 224 1.25 7.63 4.54
C ILE A 224 1.91 8.80 3.83
N THR A 225 2.26 9.83 4.61
CA THR A 225 3.01 11.01 4.14
C THR A 225 4.46 10.89 4.56
N LYS A 226 5.38 11.13 3.61
CA LYS A 226 6.83 11.07 3.86
C LYS A 226 7.36 12.38 4.43
N GLU A 227 6.83 12.82 5.56
CA GLU A 227 7.31 14.03 6.24
C GLU A 227 8.15 13.64 7.46
N THR A 228 9.41 14.08 7.48
CA THR A 228 10.36 13.77 8.56
C THR A 228 9.84 14.18 9.93
N GLU A 229 9.17 15.33 10.03
CA GLU A 229 8.58 15.83 11.28
C GLU A 229 7.49 14.89 11.84
N PHE A 230 6.73 14.20 10.98
CA PHE A 230 5.70 13.25 11.42
C PHE A 230 6.28 11.91 11.85
N ILE A 231 7.33 11.44 11.17
CA ILE A 231 7.88 10.11 11.43
C ILE A 231 8.90 10.13 12.58
N TYR A 232 9.74 11.18 12.66
CA TYR A 232 10.88 11.27 13.59
C TYR A 232 10.88 12.54 14.45
N GLY A 233 9.85 13.40 14.35
CA GLY A 233 9.76 14.63 15.14
C GLY A 233 9.23 14.40 16.56
N GLU A 234 9.62 15.29 17.48
CA GLU A 234 9.19 15.24 18.88
C GLU A 234 7.71 15.63 19.07
N ASP A 235 7.16 16.45 18.16
CA ASP A 235 5.89 17.18 18.30
C ASP A 235 4.80 16.69 17.28
N GLY A 236 4.90 15.44 16.82
CA GLY A 236 4.07 14.86 15.74
C GLY A 236 2.55 14.84 15.99
N GLY A 237 2.10 15.09 17.23
CA GLY A 237 0.69 14.97 17.65
C GLY A 237 -0.22 16.16 17.33
N LYS A 238 0.25 17.24 16.68
CA LYS A 238 -0.56 18.48 16.53
C LYS A 238 -1.19 18.70 15.14
N ARG A 239 -0.96 17.83 14.15
CA ARG A 239 -1.39 18.08 12.75
C ARG A 239 -1.94 16.86 11.98
N VAL A 240 -2.12 15.71 12.62
CA VAL A 240 -2.48 14.46 11.93
C VAL A 240 -3.89 14.00 12.33
N ILE A 241 -4.61 13.41 11.37
CA ILE A 241 -6.01 12.99 11.53
C ILE A 241 -6.14 11.63 12.27
N PHE A 242 -5.05 10.86 12.37
CA PHE A 242 -5.07 9.48 12.89
C PHE A 242 -3.91 9.24 13.88
N ASP A 243 -4.12 9.58 15.15
CA ASP A 243 -3.11 9.45 16.22
C ASP A 243 -2.52 8.03 16.32
N GLU A 244 -3.36 7.00 16.23
CA GLU A 244 -2.91 5.60 16.30
C GLU A 244 -1.95 5.20 15.17
N MET A 245 -2.14 5.77 13.96
CA MET A 245 -1.24 5.52 12.83
C MET A 245 0.11 6.23 13.02
N VAL A 246 0.10 7.43 13.61
CA VAL A 246 1.34 8.14 13.95
C VAL A 246 2.13 7.35 14.98
N GLU A 247 1.48 6.87 16.04
CA GLU A 247 2.12 6.01 17.04
C GLU A 247 2.69 4.73 16.44
N MET A 248 1.98 4.12 15.48
CA MET A 248 2.47 2.91 14.81
C MET A 248 3.73 3.17 13.98
N LEU A 249 3.79 4.30 13.26
CA LEU A 249 4.87 4.62 12.31
C LEU A 249 6.08 5.31 12.96
N LYS A 250 5.89 5.94 14.12
CA LYS A 250 6.91 6.75 14.80
C LYS A 250 8.21 5.98 15.00
N ASP A 251 9.30 6.54 14.49
CA ASP A 251 10.66 5.98 14.54
C ASP A 251 10.82 4.57 13.94
N LYS A 252 9.85 4.07 13.16
CA LYS A 252 9.88 2.70 12.61
C LYS A 252 10.30 2.60 11.15
N ILE A 253 10.17 3.66 10.35
CA ILE A 253 10.51 3.57 8.93
C ILE A 253 12.01 3.37 8.73
N ASP A 254 12.36 2.41 7.89
CA ASP A 254 13.74 2.02 7.60
C ASP A 254 13.94 1.84 6.08
N PHE A 255 15.15 1.54 5.64
CA PHE A 255 15.57 1.65 4.24
C PHE A 255 16.21 0.35 3.74
N ASN A 256 15.70 -0.14 2.63
CA ASN A 256 16.34 -1.20 1.86
C ASN A 256 17.21 -0.58 0.77
N ILE A 257 18.49 -0.95 0.75
CA ILE A 257 19.46 -0.44 -0.22
C ILE A 257 19.47 -1.35 -1.44
N LEU A 258 19.33 -0.76 -2.63
CA LEU A 258 19.53 -1.39 -3.93
C LEU A 258 20.76 -0.78 -4.60
N ASP A 259 21.25 -1.39 -5.68
CA ASP A 259 22.44 -0.92 -6.38
C ASP A 259 22.28 0.51 -6.93
N ASN A 260 21.06 0.92 -7.26
CA ASN A 260 20.74 2.20 -7.89
C ASN A 260 19.60 2.98 -7.21
N ASP A 261 19.11 2.53 -6.05
CA ASP A 261 17.96 3.14 -5.37
C ASP A 261 17.95 2.85 -3.87
N ILE A 262 17.12 3.59 -3.14
CA ILE A 262 16.73 3.30 -1.77
C ILE A 262 15.22 3.13 -1.69
N VAL A 263 14.77 2.07 -1.01
CA VAL A 263 13.34 1.76 -0.87
C VAL A 263 12.97 1.82 0.60
N LEU A 264 12.08 2.74 0.95
CA LEU A 264 11.54 2.84 2.30
C LEU A 264 10.70 1.60 2.59
N TYR A 265 10.75 1.13 3.83
CA TYR A 265 9.84 0.10 4.31
C TYR A 265 9.41 0.34 5.75
N PHE A 266 8.21 -0.13 6.06
CA PHE A 266 7.76 -0.35 7.43
C PHE A 266 8.12 -1.78 7.87
N PRO A 267 8.87 -1.96 8.97
CA PRO A 267 9.21 -3.27 9.51
C PRO A 267 8.01 -3.86 10.25
N LEU A 268 7.62 -5.07 9.87
CA LEU A 268 6.61 -5.87 10.54
C LEU A 268 7.31 -7.02 11.27
N ASP A 269 7.33 -6.97 12.59
CA ASP A 269 7.97 -8.00 13.42
C ASP A 269 7.26 -9.34 13.28
N LEU A 270 8.02 -10.37 12.91
CA LEU A 270 7.49 -11.72 12.71
C LEU A 270 6.87 -12.28 13.99
N SER A 271 7.39 -11.92 15.17
CA SER A 271 6.85 -12.33 16.46
C SER A 271 5.46 -11.75 16.76
N ASP A 272 5.11 -10.62 16.12
CA ASP A 272 3.77 -10.04 16.28
C ASP A 272 2.72 -10.80 15.47
N ILE A 273 3.13 -11.51 14.41
CA ILE A 273 2.25 -12.39 13.62
C ILE A 273 1.93 -13.65 14.41
N SER A 274 2.96 -14.40 14.80
CA SER A 274 2.83 -15.60 15.62
C SER A 274 4.17 -16.06 16.19
N ALA A 275 4.14 -17.04 17.10
CA ALA A 275 5.35 -17.63 17.67
C ALA A 275 6.20 -18.41 16.64
N LYS A 276 5.58 -18.92 15.56
CA LYS A 276 6.24 -19.68 14.48
C LYS A 276 5.72 -19.23 13.12
N PRO A 277 6.05 -18.00 12.68
CA PRO A 277 5.34 -17.33 11.58
C PRO A 277 5.72 -17.87 10.20
N ILE A 278 6.97 -18.31 10.02
CA ILE A 278 7.43 -18.96 8.80
C ILE A 278 7.07 -20.45 8.88
N LYS A 279 6.24 -20.93 7.94
CA LYS A 279 5.77 -22.32 7.89
C LYS A 279 6.64 -23.18 6.97
N GLU A 280 7.02 -22.64 5.82
CA GLU A 280 7.90 -23.32 4.88
C GLU A 280 8.77 -22.34 4.08
N VAL A 281 9.88 -22.84 3.55
CA VAL A 281 10.69 -22.15 2.55
C VAL A 281 10.90 -23.08 1.36
N ILE A 282 10.59 -22.57 0.18
CA ILE A 282 10.78 -23.27 -1.10
C ILE A 282 11.97 -22.63 -1.80
N SER A 283 13.01 -23.43 -2.02
CA SER A 283 14.17 -23.01 -2.80
C SER A 283 13.81 -22.94 -4.28
N GLY A 284 14.09 -21.81 -4.93
CA GLY A 284 13.84 -21.65 -6.36
C GLY A 284 14.64 -22.66 -7.21
N PRO A 285 14.22 -22.88 -8.47
CA PRO A 285 14.77 -23.93 -9.33
C PRO A 285 16.26 -23.74 -9.71
N ASN A 286 16.78 -22.51 -9.62
CA ASN A 286 18.18 -22.17 -9.87
C ASN A 286 18.96 -21.82 -8.58
N ASN A 287 18.31 -21.88 -7.42
CA ASN A 287 18.92 -21.61 -6.13
C ASN A 287 19.78 -22.80 -5.67
N ARG A 288 20.90 -22.52 -5.00
CA ARG A 288 21.92 -23.52 -4.63
C ARG A 288 22.02 -23.77 -3.11
N ILE A 289 21.11 -23.23 -2.31
CA ILE A 289 21.08 -23.46 -0.86
C ILE A 289 20.87 -24.95 -0.60
N LEU A 290 21.77 -25.58 0.16
CA LEU A 290 21.59 -26.97 0.57
C LEU A 290 20.72 -27.04 1.82
N LEU A 291 19.99 -28.14 1.98
CA LEU A 291 19.13 -28.38 3.15
C LEU A 291 19.88 -28.18 4.49
N LYS A 292 21.13 -28.66 4.60
CA LYS A 292 21.92 -28.50 5.83
C LYS A 292 22.31 -27.04 6.09
N ASP A 293 22.57 -26.26 5.04
CA ASP A 293 22.88 -24.83 5.17
C ASP A 293 21.64 -24.08 5.68
N PHE A 294 20.46 -24.39 5.13
CA PHE A 294 19.20 -23.83 5.59
C PHE A 294 18.87 -24.23 7.04
N GLN A 295 19.06 -25.50 7.41
CA GLN A 295 18.87 -25.97 8.78
C GLN A 295 19.82 -25.25 9.76
N LEU A 296 21.07 -25.02 9.37
CA LEU A 296 22.02 -24.26 10.16
C LEU A 296 21.60 -22.79 10.32
N LEU A 297 21.04 -22.17 9.26
CA LEU A 297 20.47 -20.84 9.31
C LEU A 297 19.29 -20.76 10.30
N CYS A 298 18.36 -21.73 10.23
CA CYS A 298 17.25 -21.84 11.17
C CYS A 298 17.76 -21.99 12.61
N GLY A 299 18.74 -22.87 12.85
CA GLY A 299 19.35 -23.05 14.17
C GLY A 299 20.01 -21.77 14.70
N LYS A 300 20.75 -21.04 13.84
CA LYS A 300 21.40 -19.76 14.21
C LYS A 300 20.38 -18.73 14.68
N TYR A 301 19.25 -18.61 14.00
CA TYR A 301 18.21 -17.61 14.29
C TYR A 301 17.02 -18.16 15.08
N LYS A 302 17.13 -19.38 15.63
CA LYS A 302 16.13 -20.05 16.47
C LYS A 302 14.75 -20.12 15.80
N TYR A 303 14.73 -20.56 14.54
CA TYR A 303 13.50 -20.96 13.86
C TYR A 303 13.31 -22.46 14.01
N ASP A 304 12.20 -22.85 14.62
CA ASP A 304 11.81 -24.24 14.82
C ASP A 304 10.68 -24.61 13.84
N ASP A 305 10.66 -25.87 13.39
CA ASP A 305 9.59 -26.44 12.56
C ASP A 305 9.32 -25.75 11.21
N VAL A 306 10.34 -25.15 10.59
CA VAL A 306 10.24 -24.61 9.23
C VAL A 306 10.50 -25.71 8.21
N ALA A 307 9.49 -26.06 7.43
CA ALA A 307 9.66 -27.01 6.33
C ALA A 307 10.55 -26.41 5.22
N PHE A 308 11.39 -27.25 4.60
CA PHE A 308 12.22 -26.83 3.48
C PHE A 308 12.10 -27.82 2.33
N ARG A 309 11.90 -27.31 1.11
CA ARG A 309 11.88 -28.13 -0.10
C ARG A 309 12.41 -27.36 -1.30
N TYR A 310 12.82 -28.10 -2.33
CA TYR A 310 13.18 -27.52 -3.61
C TYR A 310 11.93 -27.36 -4.49
N SER A 311 11.96 -26.35 -5.36
CA SER A 311 11.01 -26.21 -6.46
C SER A 311 10.99 -27.49 -7.30
N LYS A 312 9.79 -27.88 -7.76
CA LYS A 312 9.59 -28.99 -8.69
C LYS A 312 9.62 -28.54 -10.16
N ILE A 313 9.68 -27.23 -10.40
CA ILE A 313 9.70 -26.67 -11.75
C ILE A 313 11.09 -26.93 -12.35
N SER A 314 11.12 -27.60 -13.50
CA SER A 314 12.33 -27.75 -14.31
C SER A 314 12.59 -26.47 -15.11
N TYR A 315 13.04 -25.40 -14.43
CA TYR A 315 13.50 -24.17 -15.06
C TYR A 315 15.02 -24.06 -14.90
N ARG A 316 15.71 -23.80 -16.02
CA ARG A 316 17.15 -23.50 -16.05
C ARG A 316 17.29 -22.14 -16.71
N GLU A 317 18.16 -21.30 -16.13
CA GLU A 317 18.48 -19.97 -16.64
C GLU A 317 19.19 -20.03 -18.01
#